data_AF-A0A3B0WGC3-F1
#
_entry.id   AF-A0A3B0WGC3-F1
#
_cell.length_a   1.000
_cell.length_b   1.000
_cell.length_c   1.000
_cell.angle_alpha   90.00
_cell.angle_beta   90.00
_cell.angle_gamma   90.00
#
_symmetry.space_group_name_H-M   'P 1'
#
loop_
_entity.id
_entity.type
_entity.pdbx_description
1 polymer ?
#
loop_
_entity_poly.entity_id
_entity_poly.type
_entity_poly.pdbx_seq_one_letter_code
_entity_poly.pdbx_strand_id
1 'polypeptide(L)'
;MANSSSAIRKFNRFELKYLLPMAQADRFKEAIKPYLLVDQYGDEQGNYAVTSLYYDSPEHHFYWEKIEGIKFRRKLRIRIYESAEPLMPGSQVFVEIKQRIDRVTQKRRVVLTYRDALKLCNERTMPDAYEAKDRLVLEEIQTMTWQYNLR
;
A
#
# COMPACT_ATOMS: atom_id res chain seq x y z
N MET A 1 18.43 9.54 21.30
CA MET A 1 17.65 8.70 22.23
C MET A 1 17.58 7.31 21.64
N ALA A 2 17.79 6.28 22.46
CA ALA A 2 18.09 4.92 22.02
C ALA A 2 17.02 4.36 21.07
N ASN A 3 17.47 3.83 19.92
CA ASN A 3 16.64 3.10 18.98
C ASN A 3 16.34 1.71 19.58
N SER A 4 15.36 1.70 20.48
CA SER A 4 14.86 0.50 21.17
C SER A 4 13.97 -0.34 20.24
N SER A 5 14.39 -0.56 18.99
CA SER A 5 13.84 -1.65 18.17
C SER A 5 14.45 -2.96 18.66
N SER A 6 14.14 -3.34 19.90
CA SER A 6 14.14 -4.73 20.30
C SER A 6 13.28 -5.44 19.25
N ALA A 7 13.93 -6.09 18.29
CA ALA A 7 13.26 -6.69 17.15
C ALA A 7 12.42 -7.83 17.68
N ILE A 8 11.15 -7.56 17.97
CA ILE A 8 10.18 -8.57 18.36
C ILE A 8 10.13 -9.57 17.20
N ARG A 9 10.82 -10.71 17.35
CA ARG A 9 11.03 -11.68 16.27
C ARG A 9 9.76 -12.44 15.92
N LYS A 10 8.78 -12.48 16.83
CA LYS A 10 7.47 -13.11 16.64
C LYS A 10 6.43 -12.43 17.53
N PHE A 11 5.39 -11.84 16.94
CA PHE A 11 4.25 -11.27 17.64
C PHE A 11 2.98 -11.46 16.83
N ASN A 12 1.84 -11.48 17.51
CA ASN A 12 0.53 -11.49 16.87
C ASN A 12 0.07 -10.04 16.71
N ARG A 13 -0.23 -9.65 15.46
CA ARG A 13 -0.83 -8.35 15.15
C ARG A 13 -2.34 -8.51 15.07
N PHE A 14 -3.06 -7.79 15.93
CA PHE A 14 -4.51 -7.63 15.83
C PHE A 14 -4.80 -6.25 15.25
N GLU A 15 -5.70 -6.18 14.27
CA GLU A 15 -6.10 -4.93 13.64
C GLU A 15 -7.62 -4.78 13.72
N LEU A 16 -8.07 -3.82 14.52
CA LEU A 16 -9.48 -3.51 14.74
C LEU A 16 -9.82 -2.23 13.97
N LYS A 17 -10.99 -2.21 13.31
CA LYS A 17 -11.48 -1.05 12.56
C LYS A 17 -12.85 -0.66 13.08
N TYR A 18 -13.03 0.63 13.32
CA TYR A 18 -14.27 1.21 13.84
C TYR A 18 -14.74 2.29 12.88
N LEU A 19 -16.05 2.35 12.65
CA LEU A 19 -16.68 3.50 12.00
C LEU A 19 -16.99 4.52 13.08
N LEU A 20 -16.50 5.76 12.92
CA LEU A 20 -16.67 6.83 13.89
C LEU A 20 -17.21 8.09 13.20
N PRO A 21 -18.17 8.81 13.81
CA PRO A 21 -18.46 10.19 13.46
C PRO A 21 -17.22 11.08 13.69
N MET A 22 -17.05 12.13 12.88
CA MET A 22 -15.90 13.04 12.96
C MET A 22 -15.69 13.60 14.37
N ALA A 23 -16.77 14.07 15.03
CA ALA A 23 -16.70 14.58 16.40
C ALA A 23 -16.26 13.54 17.45
N GLN A 24 -16.47 12.24 17.20
CA GLN A 24 -15.92 11.20 18.07
C GLN A 24 -14.44 10.95 17.78
N ALA A 25 -14.04 10.97 16.51
CA ALA A 25 -12.64 10.82 16.12
C ALA A 25 -11.76 11.95 16.69
N ASP A 26 -12.24 13.18 16.71
CA ASP A 26 -11.51 14.32 17.30
C ASP A 26 -11.33 14.17 18.81
N ARG A 27 -12.40 13.82 19.54
CA ARG A 27 -12.31 13.52 20.98
C ARG A 27 -11.37 12.35 21.28
N PHE A 28 -11.39 11.31 20.44
CA PHE A 28 -10.51 10.16 20.58
C PHE A 28 -9.04 10.54 20.37
N LYS A 29 -8.72 11.32 19.33
CA LYS A 29 -7.36 11.83 19.08
C LYS A 29 -6.81 12.62 20.25
N GLU A 30 -7.61 13.49 20.86
CA GLU A 30 -7.19 14.23 22.08
C GLU A 30 -6.93 13.29 23.27
N ALA A 31 -7.82 12.32 23.49
CA ALA A 31 -7.70 11.39 24.61
C ALA A 31 -6.46 10.47 24.54
N ILE A 32 -5.97 10.15 23.33
CA ILE A 32 -4.81 9.26 23.15
C ILE A 32 -3.45 9.97 23.19
N LYS A 33 -3.41 11.31 23.09
CA LYS A 33 -2.16 12.10 23.08
C LYS A 33 -1.19 11.76 24.23
N PRO A 34 -1.64 11.52 25.48
CA PRO A 34 -0.73 11.18 26.57
C PRO A 34 -0.04 9.81 26.42
N TYR A 35 -0.55 8.94 25.54
CA TYR A 35 -0.10 7.55 25.40
C TYR A 35 0.72 7.28 24.14
N LEU A 36 0.71 8.19 23.16
CA LEU A 36 1.30 8.00 21.84
C LEU A 36 2.15 9.21 21.44
N LEU A 37 3.16 8.96 20.60
CA LEU A 37 3.96 10.00 19.96
C LEU A 37 3.38 10.33 18.59
N VAL A 38 3.55 11.59 18.17
CA VAL A 38 3.26 12.04 16.81
C VAL A 38 4.13 11.26 15.82
N ASP A 39 3.55 10.87 14.68
CA ASP A 39 4.28 10.17 13.63
C ASP A 39 5.33 11.09 13.00
N GLN A 40 6.60 10.71 13.07
CA GLN A 40 7.73 11.48 12.57
C GLN A 40 7.74 11.65 11.04
N TYR A 41 6.94 10.87 10.32
CA TYR A 41 6.82 10.98 8.86
C TYR A 41 5.67 11.90 8.42
N GLY A 42 4.89 12.43 9.37
CA GLY A 42 3.87 13.44 9.10
C GLY A 42 4.40 14.86 9.17
N ASP A 43 3.51 15.82 8.94
CA ASP A 43 3.74 17.25 9.21
C ASP A 43 3.93 17.52 10.72
N GLU A 44 4.00 18.80 11.10
CA GLU A 44 4.15 19.21 12.50
C GLU A 44 3.05 18.67 13.44
N GLN A 45 1.88 18.30 12.90
CA GLN A 45 0.78 17.69 13.62
C GLN A 45 0.68 16.17 13.41
N GLY A 46 1.64 15.56 12.70
CA GLY A 46 1.69 14.14 12.37
C GLY A 46 0.74 13.71 11.27
N ASN A 47 0.20 14.65 10.49
CA ASN A 47 -0.69 14.34 9.39
C ASN A 47 0.11 14.11 8.11
N TYR A 48 -0.42 13.23 7.25
CA TYR A 48 0.06 13.07 5.89
C TYR A 48 -1.07 12.51 5.04
N ALA A 49 -1.14 12.96 3.78
CA ALA A 49 -2.08 12.40 2.83
C ALA A 49 -1.50 11.14 2.18
N VAL A 50 -2.36 10.14 2.00
CA VAL A 50 -2.01 8.87 1.35
C VAL A 50 -2.98 8.62 0.22
N THR A 51 -2.48 8.69 -1.00
CA THR A 51 -3.26 8.37 -2.20
C THR A 51 -2.92 6.98 -2.69
N SER A 52 -3.93 6.22 -3.14
CA SER A 52 -3.76 4.87 -3.67
C SER A 52 -4.66 4.65 -4.88
N LEU A 53 -4.06 4.38 -6.04
CA LEU A 53 -4.74 3.95 -7.25
C LEU A 53 -4.80 2.42 -7.27
N TYR A 54 -6.00 1.86 -7.24
CA TYR A 54 -6.20 0.41 -7.36
C TYR A 54 -6.46 0.04 -8.81
N TYR A 55 -5.76 -1.00 -9.24
CA TYR A 55 -5.96 -1.61 -10.55
C TYR A 55 -6.98 -2.74 -10.44
N ASP A 56 -7.82 -2.88 -11.45
CA ASP A 56 -8.77 -3.98 -11.59
C ASP A 56 -8.95 -4.34 -13.07
N SER A 57 -9.63 -5.44 -13.34
CA SER A 57 -10.01 -5.79 -14.70
C SER A 57 -11.20 -4.93 -15.19
N PRO A 58 -11.45 -4.85 -16.51
CA PRO A 58 -12.65 -4.23 -17.07
C PRO A 58 -13.96 -4.71 -16.41
N GLU A 59 -14.02 -5.99 -16.05
CA GLU A 59 -15.16 -6.66 -15.44
C GLU A 59 -15.14 -6.60 -13.90
N HIS A 60 -14.20 -5.85 -13.31
CA HIS A 60 -14.04 -5.68 -11.87
C HIS A 60 -13.79 -6.99 -11.10
N HIS A 61 -12.90 -7.84 -11.62
CA HIS A 61 -12.60 -9.14 -11.03
C HIS A 61 -12.22 -9.05 -9.53
N PHE A 62 -11.32 -8.14 -9.15
CA PHE A 62 -10.89 -8.01 -7.74
C PHE A 62 -11.94 -7.38 -6.83
N TYR A 63 -12.88 -6.63 -7.39
CA TYR A 63 -14.07 -6.19 -6.68
C TYR A 63 -14.97 -7.38 -6.35
N TRP A 64 -15.33 -8.19 -7.35
CA TRP A 64 -16.23 -9.34 -7.16
C TRP A 64 -15.64 -10.40 -6.25
N GLU A 65 -14.35 -10.73 -6.39
CA GLU A 65 -13.65 -11.62 -5.45
C GLU A 65 -13.81 -11.19 -3.98
N LYS A 66 -13.82 -9.87 -3.73
CA LYS A 66 -14.01 -9.33 -2.38
C LYS A 66 -15.47 -9.49 -1.92
N ILE A 67 -16.43 -9.16 -2.78
CA ILE A 67 -17.87 -9.24 -2.46
C ILE A 67 -18.29 -10.69 -2.21
N GLU A 68 -17.84 -11.62 -3.04
CA GLU A 68 -18.13 -13.05 -2.94
C GLU A 68 -17.33 -13.75 -1.83
N GLY A 69 -16.40 -13.04 -1.19
CA GLY A 69 -15.64 -13.58 -0.07
C GLY A 69 -14.60 -14.62 -0.45
N ILE A 70 -14.12 -14.63 -1.70
CA ILE A 70 -13.13 -15.57 -2.20
C ILE A 70 -11.89 -15.57 -1.30
N LYS A 71 -11.54 -16.74 -0.75
CA LYS A 71 -10.51 -16.88 0.29
C LYS A 71 -9.11 -16.54 -0.21
N PHE A 72 -8.81 -16.84 -1.47
CA PHE A 72 -7.58 -16.44 -2.14
C PHE A 72 -7.87 -15.27 -3.05
N ARG A 73 -7.37 -14.08 -2.73
CA ARG A 73 -7.59 -12.88 -3.55
C ARG A 73 -6.41 -11.94 -3.49
N ARG A 74 -6.16 -11.22 -4.57
CA ARG A 74 -5.05 -10.25 -4.69
C ARG A 74 -5.58 -8.90 -5.16
N LYS A 75 -4.87 -7.84 -4.80
CA LYS A 75 -5.11 -6.49 -5.31
C LYS A 75 -3.76 -5.84 -5.63
N LEU A 76 -3.68 -5.21 -6.79
CA LEU A 76 -2.54 -4.38 -7.18
C LEU A 76 -2.89 -2.91 -6.95
N ARG A 77 -1.94 -2.13 -6.45
CA ARG A 77 -2.09 -0.68 -6.31
C ARG A 77 -0.78 0.06 -6.48
N ILE A 78 -0.88 1.29 -7.00
CA ILE A 78 0.16 2.31 -6.84
C ILE A 78 -0.24 3.18 -5.64
N ARG A 79 0.69 3.42 -4.72
CA ARG A 79 0.48 4.24 -3.52
C ARG A 79 1.54 5.31 -3.41
N ILE A 80 1.11 6.51 -3.04
CA ILE A 80 1.99 7.63 -2.71
C ILE A 80 1.68 8.13 -1.29
N TYR A 81 2.73 8.63 -0.63
CA TYR A 81 2.60 9.52 0.51
C TYR A 81 2.80 10.91 -0.07
N GLU A 82 1.77 11.73 -0.01
CA GLU A 82 1.79 13.04 -0.65
C GLU A 82 2.79 13.94 0.06
N SER A 83 3.47 14.76 -0.72
CA SER A 83 4.32 15.85 -0.25
C SER A 83 3.80 17.17 -0.81
N ALA A 84 4.42 18.28 -0.41
CA ALA A 84 4.13 19.58 -1.01
C ALA A 84 4.50 19.64 -2.51
N GLU A 85 5.37 18.73 -2.96
CA GLU A 85 5.79 18.66 -4.36
C GLU A 85 4.76 17.91 -5.22
N PRO A 86 4.51 18.38 -6.45
CA PRO A 86 3.59 17.70 -7.36
C PRO A 86 4.11 16.29 -7.72
N LEU A 87 3.17 15.39 -8.05
CA LEU A 87 3.51 14.06 -8.55
C LEU A 87 4.12 14.19 -9.96
N MET A 88 5.43 14.00 -10.05
CA MET A 88 6.20 14.08 -11.29
C MET A 88 6.62 12.68 -11.75
N PRO A 89 6.98 12.49 -13.04
CA PRO A 89 7.44 11.19 -13.53
C PRO A 89 8.60 10.56 -12.74
N GLY A 90 9.47 11.38 -12.14
CA GLY A 90 10.58 10.91 -11.29
C GLY A 90 10.23 10.71 -9.81
N SER A 91 9.04 11.09 -9.36
CA SER A 91 8.63 10.94 -7.95
C SER A 91 8.59 9.48 -7.56
N GLN A 92 9.03 9.16 -6.33
CA GLN A 92 9.00 7.79 -5.84
C GLN A 92 7.60 7.38 -5.40
N VAL A 93 7.18 6.20 -5.83
CA VAL A 93 5.87 5.61 -5.50
C VAL A 93 6.04 4.16 -5.07
N PHE A 94 5.10 3.65 -4.28
CA PHE A 94 5.04 2.24 -3.93
C PHE A 94 4.12 1.51 -4.91
N VAL A 95 4.61 0.45 -5.56
CA VAL A 95 3.76 -0.51 -6.26
C VAL A 95 3.58 -1.72 -5.37
N GLU A 96 2.34 -2.02 -4.98
CA GLU A 96 2.05 -2.95 -3.90
C GLU A 96 1.05 -4.03 -4.33
N ILE A 97 1.36 -5.28 -4.00
CA ILE A 97 0.43 -6.40 -4.03
C ILE A 97 -0.07 -6.64 -2.60
N LYS A 98 -1.38 -6.56 -2.42
CA LYS A 98 -2.06 -7.00 -1.21
C LYS A 98 -2.75 -8.33 -1.48
N GLN A 99 -2.22 -9.41 -0.92
CA GLN A 99 -2.76 -10.75 -1.04
C GLN A 99 -3.46 -11.17 0.24
N ARG A 100 -4.60 -11.83 0.12
CA ARG A 100 -5.26 -12.50 1.23
C ARG A 100 -5.39 -13.99 0.91
N ILE A 101 -5.00 -14.80 1.89
CA ILE A 101 -5.15 -16.26 1.90
C ILE A 101 -5.93 -16.61 3.16
N ASP A 102 -7.22 -16.88 2.99
CA ASP A 102 -8.19 -17.09 4.05
C ASP A 102 -8.23 -15.90 5.05
N ARG A 103 -7.62 -16.06 6.23
CA ARG A 103 -7.55 -15.03 7.28
C ARG A 103 -6.24 -14.24 7.27
N VAL A 104 -5.23 -14.71 6.55
CA VAL A 104 -3.89 -14.12 6.52
C VAL A 104 -3.77 -13.12 5.38
N THR A 105 -3.22 -11.95 5.66
CA THR A 105 -2.88 -10.96 4.62
C THR A 105 -1.37 -10.88 4.48
N GLN A 106 -0.90 -10.97 3.25
CA GLN A 106 0.49 -10.75 2.86
C GLN A 106 0.59 -9.50 2.02
N LYS A 107 1.69 -8.76 2.19
CA LYS A 107 1.98 -7.55 1.44
C LYS A 107 3.38 -7.67 0.84
N ARG A 108 3.48 -7.44 -0.46
CA ARG A 108 4.74 -7.30 -1.19
C ARG A 108 4.72 -5.96 -1.90
N ARG A 109 5.85 -5.25 -1.92
CA ARG A 109 5.94 -3.95 -2.58
C ARG A 109 7.34 -3.67 -3.07
N VAL A 110 7.41 -2.81 -4.07
CA VAL A 110 8.65 -2.21 -4.59
C VAL A 110 8.50 -0.68 -4.59
N VAL A 111 9.61 0.02 -4.54
CA VAL A 111 9.65 1.48 -4.76
C VAL A 111 10.15 1.71 -6.17
N LEU A 112 9.37 2.44 -6.96
CA LEU A 112 9.71 2.79 -8.34
C LEU A 112 9.54 4.29 -8.56
N THR A 113 10.13 4.83 -9.63
CA THR A 113 9.70 6.13 -10.13
C THR A 113 8.25 6.03 -10.61
N TYR A 114 7.51 7.13 -10.57
CA TYR A 114 6.13 7.14 -11.03
C TYR A 114 6.02 6.72 -12.50
N ARG A 115 6.96 7.15 -13.34
CA ARG A 115 7.06 6.71 -14.74
C ARG A 115 7.20 5.19 -14.86
N ASP A 116 8.11 4.59 -14.11
CA ASP A 116 8.35 3.15 -14.16
C ASP A 116 7.16 2.35 -13.61
N ALA A 117 6.48 2.89 -12.59
CA ALA A 117 5.26 2.29 -12.07
C ALA A 117 4.15 2.28 -13.13
N LEU A 118 3.99 3.36 -13.90
CA LEU A 118 3.03 3.42 -15.01
C LEU A 118 3.46 2.49 -16.17
N LYS A 119 4.74 2.45 -16.52
CA LYS A 119 5.28 1.51 -17.52
C LYS A 119 4.98 0.06 -17.15
N LEU A 120 5.19 -0.30 -15.88
CA LEU A 120 4.92 -1.64 -15.38
C LEU A 120 3.42 -1.96 -15.32
N CYS A 121 2.60 -1.05 -14.79
CA CYS A 121 1.19 -1.34 -14.52
C CYS A 121 0.28 -1.13 -15.75
N ASN A 122 0.56 -0.11 -16.58
CA ASN A 122 -0.28 0.25 -17.73
C ASN A 122 0.25 -0.35 -19.03
N GLU A 123 1.56 -0.22 -19.26
CA GLU A 123 2.21 -0.73 -20.49
C GLU A 123 2.70 -2.18 -20.33
N ARG A 124 2.55 -2.76 -19.13
CA ARG A 124 2.90 -4.15 -18.80
C ARG A 124 4.36 -4.49 -19.12
N THR A 125 5.23 -3.49 -19.05
CA THR A 125 6.63 -3.59 -19.44
C THR A 125 7.52 -3.39 -18.22
N MET A 126 8.54 -4.22 -18.08
CA MET A 126 9.47 -4.11 -16.96
C MET A 126 10.23 -2.76 -16.99
N PRO A 127 10.53 -2.19 -15.82
CA PRO A 127 11.41 -1.03 -15.73
C PRO A 127 12.82 -1.39 -16.22
N ASP A 128 13.52 -0.41 -16.79
CA ASP A 128 14.82 -0.63 -17.42
C ASP A 128 15.93 -0.90 -16.39
N ALA A 129 15.76 -0.41 -15.16
CA ALA A 129 16.66 -0.64 -14.04
C ALA A 129 15.87 -0.91 -12.76
N TYR A 130 16.32 -1.90 -11.99
CA TYR A 130 15.77 -2.24 -10.68
C TYR A 130 16.79 -3.05 -9.86
N GLU A 131 16.62 -3.07 -8.54
CA GLU A 131 17.47 -3.89 -7.68
C GLU A 131 17.16 -5.38 -7.85
N ALA A 132 18.19 -6.24 -7.85
CA ALA A 132 18.02 -7.69 -8.03
C ALA A 132 17.04 -8.32 -7.03
N LYS A 133 16.95 -7.78 -5.81
CA LYS A 133 16.03 -8.24 -4.76
C LYS A 133 14.55 -8.03 -5.11
N ASP A 134 14.25 -7.04 -5.94
CA ASP A 134 12.88 -6.64 -6.30
C ASP A 134 12.34 -7.40 -7.50
N ARG A 135 13.21 -8.12 -8.23
CA ARG A 135 12.89 -8.84 -9.47
C ARG A 135 11.65 -9.73 -9.34
N LEU A 136 11.57 -10.55 -8.30
CA LEU A 136 10.45 -11.49 -8.12
C LEU A 136 9.12 -10.76 -7.90
N VAL A 137 9.13 -9.62 -7.20
CA VAL A 137 7.92 -8.83 -6.98
C VAL A 137 7.51 -8.12 -8.28
N LEU A 138 8.48 -7.61 -9.05
CA LEU A 138 8.23 -6.99 -10.35
C LEU A 138 7.65 -7.99 -11.36
N GLU A 139 8.22 -9.19 -11.48
CA GLU A 139 7.72 -10.27 -12.33
C GLU A 139 6.30 -10.71 -11.90
N GLU A 140 6.02 -10.76 -10.59
CA GLU A 140 4.68 -11.03 -10.08
C GLU A 140 3.68 -9.93 -10.49
N ILE A 141 4.05 -8.66 -10.32
CA ILE A 141 3.22 -7.52 -10.74
C ILE A 141 2.94 -7.61 -12.24
N GLN A 142 3.98 -7.77 -13.08
CA GLN A 142 3.83 -7.86 -14.53
C GLN A 142 2.90 -9.02 -14.91
N THR A 143 3.11 -10.20 -14.31
CA THR A 143 2.25 -11.37 -14.56
C THR A 143 0.79 -11.07 -14.19
N MET A 144 0.54 -10.40 -13.05
CA MET A 144 -0.82 -10.01 -12.67
C MET A 144 -1.46 -9.05 -13.68
N THR A 145 -0.70 -8.08 -14.21
CA THR A 145 -1.25 -7.13 -15.21
C THR A 145 -1.74 -7.84 -16.47
N TRP A 146 -1.03 -8.86 -16.93
CA TRP A 146 -1.45 -9.72 -18.03
C TRP A 146 -2.59 -10.66 -17.67
N GLN A 147 -2.44 -11.43 -16.58
CA GLN A 147 -3.38 -12.48 -16.17
C GLN A 147 -4.81 -11.95 -15.97
N TYR A 148 -4.94 -10.77 -15.36
CA TYR A 148 -6.24 -10.18 -15.03
C TYR A 148 -6.63 -9.03 -15.97
N ASN A 149 -5.86 -8.78 -17.04
CA ASN A 149 -6.06 -7.64 -17.93
C ASN A 149 -6.21 -6.31 -17.16
N LEU A 150 -5.32 -6.06 -16.20
CA LEU A 150 -5.40 -4.88 -15.33
C LEU A 150 -5.19 -3.60 -16.13
N ARG A 151 -5.90 -2.54 -15.73
CA ARG A 151 -5.82 -1.18 -16.27
C ARG A 151 -6.21 -0.13 -15.23
#